data_AF-A0A852RB42-F1
#
_entry.id   AF-A0A852RB42-F1
#
_cell.length_a   1.000
_cell.length_b   1.000
_cell.length_c   1.000
_cell.angle_alpha   90.00
_cell.angle_beta   90.00
_cell.angle_gamma   90.00
#
_symmetry.space_group_name_H-M   'P 1'
#
loop_
_entity.id
_entity.type
_entity.pdbx_description
1 polymer ?
#
loop_
_entity_poly.entity_id
_entity_poly.type
_entity_poly.pdbx_seq_one_letter_code
_entity_poly.pdbx_strand_id
1 'polypeptide(L)'
;MRSNPATPAVRWCALGRTTGGDFEALAHHADGTASGPTPIPVGDLAGFVATLERDHAPRWVWQSSAAVYPQLLSAGVRVERCHDLRLCHQILRNSQYVADRSALAAATQWIATPASEDISAADSGPALFDLDALPRGHNQPATLADALSEYDRQRAAVNGSSHPGRLSLLLAAESAGALIAAELAAAGIPWDAAEHDRILTRALGPRPASYADKPALLAAAGARVREALGDPLLSLDSPPKLLRALRAAGIQTSSTSQWELAEHSHPALGPLFEYKKLSRLLTANGWAWLDEWVRMGRYRPVYIPGGVVTGRWASNGGGALQLPRVLRPALRADPGWTLVIADVSQLEPRVLAAMSGDTAMAAAGRDTDLYSGIVATSTIANRDDAKIAMLGAMYGATSGESGRLVPQLRRVFPRAMGLVDGAADIGERGGTVTTWLGRSSPEADLDWREAQSQASMPGATPQDEQIARRSARERGRFTRNFVVQGTAAEWALAWLAEIRKQLASFPESEHSPSAESSGPVFSRRPHLAFFLHDEIIVHTPANQAAQVAEVVQAAAAAAGNLLFPGGAVDFRLDLHITDRATKQ
;
A
#
# COMPACT_ATOMS: atom_id res chain seq x y z
N MET A 1 19.40 -21.25 -50.58
CA MET A 1 19.02 -21.03 -49.17
C MET A 1 17.88 -20.02 -49.15
N ARG A 2 16.65 -20.48 -48.94
CA ARG A 2 15.51 -19.57 -48.72
C ARG A 2 15.67 -19.01 -47.32
N SER A 3 15.81 -17.70 -47.22
CA SER A 3 15.79 -16.95 -45.96
C SER A 3 14.54 -17.33 -45.18
N ASN A 4 14.72 -17.92 -44.00
CA ASN A 4 13.64 -18.18 -43.06
C ASN A 4 12.96 -16.82 -42.77
N PRO A 5 11.65 -16.64 -42.99
CA PRO A 5 11.00 -15.39 -42.61
C PRO A 5 11.19 -15.20 -41.10
N ALA A 6 11.74 -14.05 -40.71
CA ALA A 6 11.97 -13.73 -39.30
C ALA A 6 10.68 -13.93 -38.51
N THR A 7 10.70 -14.79 -37.50
CA THR A 7 9.53 -15.06 -36.66
C THR A 7 9.06 -13.73 -36.04
N PRO A 8 7.77 -13.37 -36.21
CA PRO A 8 7.27 -12.08 -35.73
C PRO A 8 7.38 -12.01 -34.21
N ALA A 9 7.76 -10.83 -33.69
CA ALA A 9 7.96 -10.63 -32.25
C ALA A 9 6.69 -10.92 -31.45
N VAL A 10 6.83 -11.62 -30.32
CA VAL A 10 5.71 -11.90 -29.41
C VAL A 10 5.35 -10.64 -28.64
N ARG A 11 4.09 -10.20 -28.77
CA ARG A 11 3.58 -8.99 -28.10
C ARG A 11 3.09 -9.29 -26.68
N TRP A 12 2.34 -10.37 -26.54
CA TRP A 12 1.85 -10.85 -25.25
C TRP A 12 1.74 -12.38 -25.26
N CYS A 13 1.83 -12.98 -24.08
CA CYS A 13 1.73 -14.44 -23.92
C CYS A 13 0.78 -14.75 -22.77
N ALA A 14 -0.28 -15.50 -23.04
CA ALA A 14 -1.19 -15.99 -22.01
C ALA A 14 -0.66 -17.29 -21.41
N LEU A 15 -0.79 -17.44 -20.10
CA LEU A 15 -0.38 -18.61 -19.35
C LEU A 15 -1.55 -19.09 -18.47
N GLY A 16 -1.85 -20.39 -18.55
CA GLY A 16 -2.81 -21.06 -17.68
C GLY A 16 -2.29 -22.41 -17.19
N ARG A 17 -2.99 -23.02 -16.24
CA ARG A 17 -2.75 -24.37 -15.72
C ARG A 17 -3.59 -25.40 -16.47
N THR A 18 -3.03 -26.58 -16.64
CA THR A 18 -3.75 -27.78 -17.05
C THR A 18 -4.39 -28.46 -15.84
N THR A 19 -5.31 -29.39 -16.08
CA THR A 19 -5.91 -30.23 -15.02
C THR A 19 -4.87 -31.12 -14.32
N GLY A 20 -3.74 -31.41 -14.97
CA GLY A 20 -2.64 -32.20 -14.42
C GLY A 20 -1.66 -31.40 -13.55
N GLY A 21 -1.84 -30.08 -13.40
CA GLY A 21 -0.97 -29.21 -12.61
C GLY A 21 0.17 -28.54 -13.39
N ASP A 22 0.44 -29.00 -14.62
CA ASP A 22 1.34 -28.37 -15.60
C ASP A 22 0.75 -27.06 -16.15
N PHE A 23 1.51 -26.36 -16.99
CA PHE A 23 1.09 -25.11 -17.61
C PHE A 23 0.83 -25.27 -19.12
N GLU A 24 0.06 -24.35 -19.67
CA GLU A 24 -0.11 -24.14 -21.10
C GLU A 24 0.07 -22.66 -21.41
N ALA A 25 0.79 -22.36 -22.48
CA ALA A 25 1.01 -21.01 -22.96
C ALA A 25 0.51 -20.80 -24.39
N LEU A 26 0.03 -19.60 -24.69
CA LEU A 26 -0.29 -19.15 -26.04
C LEU A 26 0.35 -17.79 -26.29
N ALA A 27 1.23 -17.72 -27.29
CA ALA A 27 1.90 -16.51 -27.70
C ALA A 27 1.10 -15.80 -28.78
N HIS A 28 0.91 -14.49 -28.62
CA HIS A 28 0.30 -13.64 -29.63
C HIS A 28 1.34 -12.68 -30.19
N HIS A 29 1.52 -12.71 -31.50
CA HIS A 29 2.53 -11.98 -32.24
C HIS A 29 2.08 -10.57 -32.59
N ALA A 30 3.04 -9.70 -32.92
CA ALA A 30 2.79 -8.30 -33.26
C ALA A 30 1.99 -8.12 -34.55
N ASP A 31 2.01 -9.10 -35.45
CA ASP A 31 1.28 -9.11 -36.73
C ASP A 31 -0.19 -9.54 -36.61
N GLY A 32 -0.65 -9.88 -35.40
CA GLY A 32 -2.02 -10.32 -35.15
C GLY A 32 -2.19 -11.84 -35.11
N THR A 33 -1.15 -12.62 -35.42
CA THR A 33 -1.22 -14.09 -35.37
C THR A 33 -1.04 -14.61 -33.94
N ALA A 34 -1.58 -15.78 -33.66
CA ALA A 34 -1.40 -16.49 -32.40
C ALA A 34 -0.81 -17.87 -32.65
N SER A 35 0.06 -18.33 -31.74
CA SER A 35 0.52 -19.71 -31.71
C SER A 35 -0.62 -20.65 -31.30
N GLY A 36 -0.45 -21.95 -31.52
CA GLY A 36 -1.25 -22.95 -30.80
C GLY A 36 -0.89 -22.97 -29.31
N PRO A 37 -1.76 -23.54 -28.44
CA PRO A 37 -1.41 -23.83 -27.05
C PRO A 37 -0.18 -24.73 -26.99
N THR A 38 0.81 -24.34 -26.18
CA THR A 38 2.04 -25.09 -25.96
C THR A 38 2.03 -25.61 -24.52
N PRO A 39 2.02 -26.94 -24.30
CA PRO A 39 2.10 -27.51 -22.96
C PRO A 39 3.52 -27.32 -22.40
N ILE A 40 3.59 -27.01 -21.11
CA ILE A 40 4.81 -26.71 -20.38
C ILE A 40 4.76 -27.48 -19.06
N PRO A 41 5.58 -28.53 -18.90
CA PRO A 41 5.73 -29.20 -17.61
C PRO A 41 6.09 -28.20 -16.52
N VAL A 42 5.57 -28.39 -15.31
CA VAL A 42 5.81 -27.45 -14.19
C VAL A 42 7.30 -27.18 -13.93
N GLY A 43 8.15 -28.20 -14.09
CA GLY A 43 9.61 -28.08 -13.94
C GLY A 43 10.29 -27.25 -15.04
N ASP A 44 9.68 -27.14 -16.22
CA ASP A 44 10.23 -26.44 -17.37
C ASP A 44 9.74 -24.98 -17.47
N LEU A 45 8.77 -24.59 -16.65
CA LEU A 45 8.14 -23.27 -16.69
C LEU A 45 9.17 -22.13 -16.61
N ALA A 46 10.11 -22.20 -15.67
CA ALA A 46 11.11 -21.16 -15.49
C ALA A 46 11.99 -21.00 -16.75
N GLY A 47 12.43 -22.12 -17.34
CA GLY A 47 13.23 -22.10 -18.58
C GLY A 47 12.46 -21.55 -19.78
N PHE A 48 11.19 -21.91 -19.91
CA PHE A 48 10.29 -21.37 -20.94
C PHE A 48 10.13 -19.85 -20.80
N VAL A 49 9.76 -19.37 -19.61
CA VAL A 49 9.56 -17.94 -19.34
C VAL A 49 10.85 -17.16 -19.56
N ALA A 50 11.98 -17.65 -19.05
CA ALA A 50 13.28 -16.99 -19.21
C ALA A 50 13.70 -16.84 -20.68
N THR A 51 13.38 -17.84 -21.51
CA THR A 51 13.69 -17.80 -22.94
C THR A 51 12.80 -16.78 -23.66
N LEU A 52 11.49 -16.83 -23.41
CA LEU A 52 10.56 -15.90 -24.05
C LEU A 52 10.78 -14.44 -23.62
N GLU A 53 11.13 -14.20 -22.35
CA GLU A 53 11.52 -12.89 -21.85
C GLU A 53 12.77 -12.34 -22.55
N ARG A 54 13.82 -13.16 -22.66
CA ARG A 54 15.07 -12.75 -23.32
C ARG A 54 14.88 -12.40 -24.79
N ASP A 55 14.07 -13.19 -25.49
CA ASP A 55 13.94 -13.10 -26.94
C ASP A 55 12.89 -12.05 -27.37
N HIS A 56 11.88 -11.79 -26.53
CA HIS A 56 10.74 -10.95 -26.91
C HIS A 56 10.23 -9.98 -25.84
N ALA A 57 10.58 -10.16 -24.56
CA ALA A 57 10.06 -9.40 -23.41
C ALA A 57 8.53 -9.18 -23.48
N PRO A 58 7.70 -10.22 -23.67
CA PRO A 58 6.26 -10.04 -23.93
C PRO A 58 5.54 -9.52 -22.69
N ARG A 59 4.31 -9.02 -22.86
CA ARG A 59 3.40 -8.86 -21.72
C ARG A 59 2.80 -10.23 -21.36
N TRP A 60 3.11 -10.74 -20.18
CA TRP A 60 2.47 -11.96 -19.68
C TRP A 60 1.04 -11.71 -19.25
N VAL A 61 0.12 -12.61 -19.60
CA VAL A 61 -1.28 -12.54 -19.20
C VAL A 61 -1.58 -13.80 -18.40
N TRP A 62 -1.85 -13.65 -17.10
CA TRP A 62 -2.11 -14.78 -16.23
C TRP A 62 -3.15 -14.44 -15.18
N GLN A 63 -3.68 -15.47 -14.52
CA GLN A 63 -4.74 -15.30 -13.52
C GLN A 63 -4.32 -14.38 -12.36
N SER A 64 -3.16 -14.65 -11.75
CA SER A 64 -2.63 -13.86 -10.64
C SER A 64 -1.11 -13.94 -10.57
N SER A 65 -0.47 -12.78 -10.44
CA SER A 65 0.98 -12.65 -10.29
C SER A 65 1.44 -13.23 -8.96
N ALA A 66 0.64 -13.12 -7.90
CA ALA A 66 0.93 -13.73 -6.60
C ALA A 66 0.97 -15.26 -6.66
N ALA A 67 0.25 -15.88 -7.62
CA ALA A 67 0.23 -17.33 -7.80
C ALA A 67 1.36 -17.87 -8.69
N VAL A 68 1.83 -17.09 -9.66
CA VAL A 68 2.78 -17.55 -10.69
C VAL A 68 4.19 -17.02 -10.47
N TYR A 69 4.35 -15.77 -10.03
CA TYR A 69 5.64 -15.10 -10.06
C TYR A 69 6.64 -15.54 -8.97
N PRO A 70 6.21 -15.91 -7.73
CA PRO A 70 7.15 -16.35 -6.70
C PRO A 70 8.01 -17.56 -7.08
N GLN A 71 7.45 -18.56 -7.78
CA GLN A 71 8.20 -19.72 -8.27
C GLN A 71 9.23 -19.33 -9.35
N LEU A 72 8.90 -18.34 -10.19
CA LEU A 72 9.83 -17.83 -11.20
C LEU A 72 11.00 -17.08 -10.54
N LEU A 73 10.72 -16.20 -9.58
CA LEU A 73 11.74 -15.48 -8.82
C LEU A 73 12.67 -16.44 -8.07
N SER A 74 12.14 -17.52 -7.49
CA SER A 74 12.93 -18.54 -6.80
C SER A 74 13.85 -19.29 -7.77
N ALA A 75 13.46 -19.43 -9.04
CA ALA A 75 14.26 -20.01 -10.11
C ALA A 75 15.21 -18.99 -10.79
N GLY A 76 15.29 -17.75 -10.30
CA GLY A 76 16.14 -16.72 -10.89
C GLY A 76 15.55 -16.02 -12.12
N VAL A 77 14.25 -16.19 -12.37
CA VAL A 77 13.57 -15.64 -13.55
C VAL A 77 12.74 -14.42 -13.18
N ARG A 78 13.06 -13.28 -13.79
CA ARG A 78 12.35 -12.02 -13.63
C ARG A 78 11.52 -11.73 -14.88
N VAL A 79 10.28 -11.31 -14.71
CA VAL A 79 9.35 -10.95 -15.81
C VAL A 79 9.29 -9.44 -15.95
N GLU A 80 9.37 -8.88 -17.16
CA GLU A 80 9.33 -7.42 -17.30
C GLU A 80 7.93 -6.86 -17.07
N ARG A 81 6.92 -7.44 -17.73
CA ARG A 81 5.56 -6.90 -17.81
C ARG A 81 4.53 -8.01 -17.68
N CYS A 82 3.47 -7.75 -16.94
CA CYS A 82 2.30 -8.63 -16.90
C CYS A 82 0.97 -7.86 -17.06
N HIS A 83 -0.10 -8.63 -17.13
CA HIS A 83 -1.49 -8.24 -16.99
C HIS A 83 -2.11 -9.20 -15.99
N ASP A 84 -2.32 -8.73 -14.77
CA ASP A 84 -2.90 -9.53 -13.68
C ASP A 84 -4.42 -9.55 -13.80
N LEU A 85 -4.98 -10.65 -14.31
CA LEU A 85 -6.40 -10.71 -14.65
C LEU A 85 -7.31 -10.47 -13.44
N ARG A 86 -6.97 -11.00 -12.26
CA ARG A 86 -7.79 -10.83 -11.06
C ARG A 86 -7.81 -9.38 -10.56
N LEU A 87 -6.66 -8.72 -10.49
CA LEU A 87 -6.60 -7.32 -10.06
C LEU A 87 -7.29 -6.40 -11.07
N CYS A 88 -7.04 -6.63 -12.37
CA CYS A 88 -7.66 -5.85 -13.43
C CYS A 88 -9.18 -6.03 -13.49
N HIS A 89 -9.68 -7.25 -13.24
CA HIS A 89 -11.10 -7.54 -13.16
C HIS A 89 -11.78 -6.70 -12.07
N GLN A 90 -11.19 -6.68 -10.86
CA GLN A 90 -11.75 -5.93 -9.73
C GLN A 90 -11.84 -4.42 -10.02
N ILE A 91 -10.89 -3.85 -10.76
CA ILE A 91 -10.93 -2.45 -11.18
C ILE A 91 -12.06 -2.23 -12.20
N LEU A 92 -12.08 -3.01 -13.28
CA LEU A 92 -13.00 -2.80 -14.39
C LEU A 92 -14.47 -3.04 -14.00
N ARG A 93 -14.74 -4.06 -13.17
CA ARG A 93 -16.09 -4.36 -12.66
C ARG A 93 -16.70 -3.19 -11.88
N ASN A 94 -15.87 -2.37 -11.24
CA ASN A 94 -16.31 -1.28 -10.37
C ASN A 94 -16.19 0.11 -11.04
N SER A 95 -15.38 0.25 -12.09
CA SER A 95 -15.10 1.55 -12.71
C SER A 95 -16.32 2.15 -13.40
N GLN A 96 -16.67 3.38 -13.04
CA GLN A 96 -17.68 4.18 -13.72
C GLN A 96 -17.27 4.59 -15.14
N TYR A 97 -15.99 4.42 -15.53
CA TYR A 97 -15.56 4.66 -16.90
C TYR A 97 -16.03 3.58 -17.87
N VAL A 98 -16.33 2.37 -17.37
CA VAL A 98 -16.87 1.27 -18.17
C VAL A 98 -18.40 1.40 -18.22
N ALA A 99 -18.94 1.68 -19.41
CA ALA A 99 -20.37 1.95 -19.58
C ALA A 99 -21.25 0.71 -19.32
N ASP A 100 -20.89 -0.43 -19.93
CA ASP A 100 -21.52 -1.72 -19.67
C ASP A 100 -20.60 -2.64 -18.87
N ARG A 101 -20.99 -2.88 -17.62
CA ARG A 101 -20.24 -3.73 -16.67
C ARG A 101 -20.88 -5.11 -16.51
N SER A 102 -21.94 -5.43 -17.24
CA SER A 102 -22.74 -6.65 -17.05
C SER A 102 -21.92 -7.94 -17.18
N ALA A 103 -21.11 -8.05 -18.24
CA ALA A 103 -20.25 -9.21 -18.48
C ALA A 103 -19.20 -9.41 -17.38
N LEU A 104 -18.62 -8.32 -16.86
CA LEU A 104 -17.69 -8.36 -15.72
C LEU A 104 -18.41 -8.66 -14.41
N ALA A 105 -19.61 -8.10 -14.22
CA ALA A 105 -20.42 -8.33 -13.02
C ALA A 105 -20.84 -9.79 -12.88
N ALA A 106 -21.14 -10.46 -14.01
CA ALA A 106 -21.53 -11.86 -14.10
C ALA A 106 -20.37 -12.85 -13.91
N ALA A 107 -19.14 -12.45 -14.22
CA ALA A 107 -17.94 -13.29 -14.09
C ALA A 107 -17.41 -13.33 -12.64
N THR A 108 -18.27 -13.78 -11.71
CA THR A 108 -18.03 -13.75 -10.26
C THR A 108 -16.83 -14.57 -9.80
N GLN A 109 -16.42 -15.58 -10.57
CA GLN A 109 -15.24 -16.41 -10.30
C GLN A 109 -13.92 -15.62 -10.29
N TRP A 110 -13.90 -14.42 -10.87
CA TRP A 110 -12.73 -13.52 -10.90
C TRP A 110 -12.71 -12.50 -9.77
N ILE A 111 -13.79 -12.39 -8.97
CA ILE A 111 -13.84 -11.49 -7.82
C ILE A 111 -12.78 -11.92 -6.81
N ALA A 112 -11.96 -10.96 -6.35
CA ALA A 112 -11.04 -11.21 -5.25
C ALA A 112 -11.81 -11.50 -3.97
N THR A 113 -11.70 -12.72 -3.45
CA THR A 113 -12.16 -13.02 -2.10
C THR A 113 -11.25 -12.28 -1.13
N PRO A 114 -11.78 -11.45 -0.21
CA PRO A 114 -10.97 -10.87 0.85
C PRO A 114 -10.25 -12.01 1.58
N ALA A 115 -8.95 -11.86 1.83
CA ALA A 115 -8.12 -12.86 2.53
C ALA A 115 -8.49 -13.05 4.02
N SER A 116 -9.72 -12.73 4.42
CA SER A 116 -10.16 -12.63 5.81
C SER A 116 -11.00 -13.81 6.32
N GLU A 117 -11.18 -14.88 5.56
CA GLU A 117 -11.99 -16.03 6.02
C GLU A 117 -11.25 -17.38 6.20
N ASP A 118 -9.96 -17.50 5.83
CA ASP A 118 -9.20 -18.77 6.00
C ASP A 118 -7.81 -18.59 6.64
N ILE A 119 -7.71 -17.75 7.68
CA ILE A 119 -6.56 -17.79 8.60
C ILE A 119 -7.10 -17.95 10.02
N SER A 120 -7.84 -19.04 10.25
CA SER A 120 -7.90 -19.58 11.60
C SER A 120 -6.51 -20.11 11.94
N ALA A 121 -6.06 -19.83 13.15
CA ALA A 121 -4.82 -20.35 13.71
C ALA A 121 -4.81 -21.88 13.58
N ALA A 122 -4.09 -22.40 12.58
CA ALA A 122 -3.64 -23.78 12.57
C ALA A 122 -2.28 -23.81 13.28
N ASP A 123 -2.36 -24.11 14.58
CA ASP A 123 -1.34 -24.71 15.44
C ASP A 123 0.16 -24.46 15.18
N SER A 124 0.77 -23.75 16.14
CA SER A 124 1.77 -24.34 17.04
C SER A 124 2.81 -25.32 16.44
N GLY A 125 3.92 -24.79 15.90
CA GLY A 125 5.20 -25.52 15.84
C GLY A 125 5.88 -25.63 14.46
N PRO A 126 7.20 -25.94 14.42
CA PRO A 126 7.98 -25.96 13.19
C PRO A 126 7.78 -27.27 12.43
N ALA A 127 6.93 -27.26 11.40
CA ALA A 127 6.95 -28.22 10.29
C ALA A 127 7.32 -27.42 9.03
N LEU A 128 8.59 -27.47 8.61
CA LEU A 128 9.03 -28.22 7.43
C LEU A 128 8.15 -27.96 6.21
N PHE A 129 8.64 -27.07 5.34
CA PHE A 129 8.26 -26.86 3.94
C PHE A 129 6.95 -27.53 3.48
N ASP A 130 5.88 -26.76 3.40
CA ASP A 130 4.81 -27.03 2.45
C ASP A 130 4.51 -25.79 1.62
N LEU A 131 4.66 -25.97 0.31
CA LEU A 131 4.80 -24.94 -0.72
C LEU A 131 3.44 -24.42 -1.23
N ASP A 132 2.39 -24.48 -0.39
CA ASP A 132 1.00 -24.42 -0.88
C ASP A 132 0.07 -23.50 -0.06
N ALA A 133 0.59 -22.42 0.51
CA ALA A 133 -0.24 -21.36 1.12
C ALA A 133 -0.75 -20.34 0.08
N LEU A 134 -1.56 -20.81 -0.87
CA LEU A 134 -2.52 -19.96 -1.59
C LEU A 134 -3.93 -20.50 -1.30
N PRO A 135 -4.97 -19.68 -1.17
CA PRO A 135 -6.32 -20.17 -0.91
C PRO A 135 -6.76 -21.06 -2.09
N ARG A 136 -6.68 -22.38 -1.92
CA ARG A 136 -7.17 -23.36 -2.89
C ARG A 136 -8.69 -23.45 -2.79
N GLY A 137 -9.37 -22.43 -3.27
CA GLY A 137 -10.77 -22.58 -3.65
C GLY A 137 -10.83 -23.52 -4.85
N HIS A 138 -11.47 -24.69 -4.72
CA HIS A 138 -11.64 -25.70 -5.78
C HIS A 138 -12.44 -25.23 -7.03
N ASN A 139 -12.66 -23.92 -7.19
CA ASN A 139 -13.41 -23.28 -8.26
C ASN A 139 -12.75 -22.01 -8.83
N GLN A 140 -11.45 -21.80 -8.59
CA GLN A 140 -10.77 -20.65 -9.19
C GLN A 140 -10.43 -20.91 -10.67
N PRO A 141 -10.76 -19.98 -11.57
CA PRO A 141 -10.39 -20.08 -12.98
C PRO A 141 -8.88 -20.13 -13.08
N ALA A 142 -8.36 -21.20 -13.66
CA ALA A 142 -6.92 -21.44 -13.72
C ALA A 142 -6.47 -21.85 -15.12
N THR A 143 -7.38 -22.21 -16.03
CA THR A 143 -7.02 -22.72 -17.36
C THR A 143 -6.59 -21.62 -18.32
N LEU A 144 -5.88 -21.99 -19.38
CA LEU A 144 -5.52 -21.06 -20.45
C LEU A 144 -6.78 -20.46 -21.12
N ALA A 145 -7.82 -21.28 -21.31
CA ALA A 145 -9.09 -20.83 -21.86
C ALA A 145 -9.78 -19.79 -20.97
N ASP A 146 -9.77 -20.00 -19.64
CA ASP A 146 -10.31 -19.02 -18.69
C ASP A 146 -9.56 -17.69 -18.78
N ALA A 147 -8.22 -17.75 -18.82
CA ALA A 147 -7.36 -16.57 -18.89
C ALA A 147 -7.61 -15.75 -20.16
N LEU A 148 -7.71 -16.42 -21.32
CA LEU A 148 -8.01 -15.77 -22.60
C LEU A 148 -9.42 -15.16 -22.60
N SER A 149 -10.43 -15.91 -22.14
CA SER A 149 -11.81 -15.44 -22.07
C SER A 149 -11.96 -14.21 -21.19
N GLU A 150 -11.26 -14.17 -20.04
CA GLU A 150 -11.26 -13.01 -19.18
C GLU A 150 -10.49 -11.84 -19.79
N TYR A 151 -9.33 -12.09 -20.39
CA TYR A 151 -8.57 -11.03 -21.04
C TYR A 151 -9.37 -10.35 -22.15
N ASP A 152 -10.13 -11.12 -22.95
CA ASP A 152 -11.01 -10.57 -23.97
C ASP A 152 -12.16 -9.73 -23.38
N ARG A 153 -12.79 -10.18 -22.28
CA ARG A 153 -13.78 -9.38 -21.54
C ARG A 153 -13.19 -8.05 -21.09
N GLN A 154 -11.99 -8.06 -20.53
CA GLN A 154 -11.32 -6.86 -20.02
C GLN A 154 -10.94 -5.91 -21.15
N ARG A 155 -10.44 -6.42 -22.28
CA ARG A 155 -10.14 -5.61 -23.47
C ARG A 155 -11.39 -4.98 -24.05
N ALA A 156 -12.50 -5.72 -24.13
CA ALA A 156 -13.78 -5.18 -24.57
C ALA A 156 -14.26 -4.04 -23.65
N ALA A 157 -14.16 -4.23 -22.32
CA ALA A 157 -14.53 -3.22 -21.34
C ALA A 157 -13.67 -1.95 -21.44
N VAL A 158 -12.35 -2.08 -21.62
CA VAL A 158 -11.46 -0.93 -21.81
C VAL A 158 -11.78 -0.22 -23.13
N ASN A 159 -11.93 -0.95 -24.23
CA ASN A 159 -12.23 -0.37 -25.55
C ASN A 159 -13.59 0.37 -25.58
N GLY A 160 -14.58 -0.14 -24.85
CA GLY A 160 -15.90 0.49 -24.71
C GLY A 160 -16.00 1.55 -23.61
N SER A 161 -14.90 1.84 -22.91
CA SER A 161 -14.89 2.82 -21.82
C SER A 161 -14.83 4.26 -22.32
N SER A 162 -15.25 5.21 -21.48
CA SER A 162 -15.13 6.65 -21.76
C SER A 162 -13.67 7.16 -21.78
N HIS A 163 -12.74 6.45 -21.12
CA HIS A 163 -11.34 6.86 -20.97
C HIS A 163 -10.37 5.67 -21.12
N PRO A 164 -10.28 5.07 -22.32
CA PRO A 164 -9.52 3.82 -22.54
C PRO A 164 -8.04 3.94 -22.19
N GLY A 165 -7.41 5.07 -22.50
CA GLY A 165 -6.00 5.31 -22.19
C GLY A 165 -5.71 5.38 -20.69
N ARG A 166 -6.58 6.04 -19.92
CA ARG A 166 -6.45 6.14 -18.46
C ARG A 166 -6.64 4.81 -17.76
N LEU A 167 -7.68 4.05 -18.15
CA LEU A 167 -7.89 2.71 -17.62
C LEU A 167 -6.73 1.79 -18.00
N SER A 168 -6.27 1.79 -19.25
CA SER A 168 -5.13 0.97 -19.66
C SER A 168 -3.88 1.25 -18.82
N LEU A 169 -3.63 2.53 -18.50
CA LEU A 169 -2.53 2.92 -17.63
C LEU A 169 -2.74 2.41 -16.19
N LEU A 170 -3.94 2.54 -15.64
CA LEU A 170 -4.28 2.00 -14.31
C LEU A 170 -4.05 0.49 -14.23
N LEU A 171 -4.53 -0.28 -15.21
CA LEU A 171 -4.37 -1.73 -15.25
C LEU A 171 -2.90 -2.14 -15.36
N ALA A 172 -2.12 -1.42 -16.17
CA ALA A 172 -0.69 -1.66 -16.29
C ALA A 172 0.06 -1.33 -14.99
N ALA A 173 -0.29 -0.22 -14.33
CA ALA A 173 0.28 0.21 -13.06
C ALA A 173 -0.04 -0.78 -11.93
N GLU A 174 -1.29 -1.26 -11.85
CA GLU A 174 -1.71 -2.26 -10.86
C GLU A 174 -0.98 -3.60 -11.08
N SER A 175 -0.87 -4.04 -12.34
CA SER A 175 -0.14 -5.26 -12.71
C SER A 175 1.35 -5.15 -12.39
N ALA A 176 1.98 -4.01 -12.66
CA ALA A 176 3.35 -3.75 -12.24
C ALA A 176 3.50 -3.76 -10.71
N GLY A 177 2.52 -3.22 -9.99
CA GLY A 177 2.45 -3.31 -8.53
C GLY A 177 2.39 -4.75 -8.03
N ALA A 178 1.67 -5.63 -8.72
CA ALA A 178 1.60 -7.07 -8.41
C ALA A 178 2.96 -7.76 -8.56
N LEU A 179 3.72 -7.43 -9.61
CA LEU A 179 5.10 -7.90 -9.76
C LEU A 179 5.97 -7.38 -8.61
N ILE A 180 5.92 -6.07 -8.32
CA ILE A 180 6.73 -5.43 -7.27
C ILE A 180 6.45 -6.04 -5.90
N ALA A 181 5.19 -6.33 -5.56
CA ALA A 181 4.83 -6.96 -4.30
C ALA A 181 5.49 -8.33 -4.12
N ALA A 182 5.51 -9.16 -5.17
CA ALA A 182 6.19 -10.45 -5.14
C ALA A 182 7.73 -10.30 -5.06
N GLU A 183 8.29 -9.30 -5.75
CA GLU A 183 9.72 -8.99 -5.70
C GLU A 183 10.17 -8.52 -4.32
N LEU A 184 9.40 -7.63 -3.68
CA LEU A 184 9.64 -7.16 -2.31
C LEU A 184 9.60 -8.32 -1.31
N ALA A 185 8.63 -9.23 -1.47
CA ALA A 185 8.52 -10.41 -0.62
C ALA A 185 9.70 -11.38 -0.82
N ALA A 186 10.14 -11.59 -2.06
CA ALA A 186 11.28 -12.46 -2.38
C ALA A 186 12.61 -11.88 -1.86
N ALA A 187 12.88 -10.60 -2.13
CA ALA A 187 14.10 -9.93 -1.70
C ALA A 187 14.15 -9.78 -0.17
N GLY A 188 13.05 -9.33 0.42
CA GLY A 188 12.98 -8.96 1.82
C GLY A 188 13.80 -7.73 2.17
N ILE A 189 13.51 -7.17 3.34
CA ILE A 189 14.16 -5.97 3.85
C ILE A 189 15.39 -6.41 4.68
N PRO A 190 16.60 -5.94 4.38
CA PRO A 190 17.79 -6.18 5.20
C PRO A 190 17.57 -5.79 6.67
N TRP A 191 17.69 -6.76 7.58
CA TRP A 191 17.30 -6.60 8.98
C TRP A 191 18.32 -7.21 9.95
N ASP A 192 18.79 -6.38 10.87
CA ASP A 192 19.71 -6.72 11.95
C ASP A 192 18.92 -7.16 13.20
N ALA A 193 18.70 -8.47 13.31
CA ALA A 193 17.96 -9.08 14.42
C ALA A 193 18.64 -8.85 15.77
N ALA A 194 19.97 -8.78 15.82
CA ALA A 194 20.72 -8.54 17.04
C ALA A 194 20.54 -7.10 17.54
N GLU A 195 20.55 -6.12 16.62
CA GLU A 195 20.24 -4.74 16.98
C GLU A 195 18.77 -4.60 17.43
N HIS A 196 17.84 -5.29 16.78
CA HIS A 196 16.45 -5.32 17.22
C HIS A 196 16.33 -5.85 18.66
N ASP A 197 16.93 -7.01 18.95
CA ASP A 197 16.95 -7.58 20.30
C ASP A 197 17.57 -6.61 21.33
N ARG A 198 18.67 -5.94 20.98
CA ARG A 198 19.31 -4.94 21.85
C ARG A 198 18.39 -3.76 22.14
N ILE A 199 17.65 -3.28 21.15
CA ILE A 199 16.67 -2.18 21.31
C ILE A 199 15.54 -2.62 22.24
N LEU A 200 14.97 -3.82 22.02
CA LEU A 200 13.93 -4.38 22.88
C LEU A 200 14.43 -4.57 24.30
N THR A 201 15.60 -5.16 24.47
CA THR A 201 16.20 -5.40 25.80
C THR A 201 16.42 -4.09 26.56
N ARG A 202 16.87 -3.04 25.89
CA ARG A 202 17.00 -1.70 26.49
C ARG A 202 15.66 -1.07 26.85
N ALA A 203 14.62 -1.27 26.04
CA ALA A 203 13.32 -0.63 26.23
C ALA A 203 12.42 -1.39 27.23
N LEU A 204 12.50 -2.71 27.27
CA LEU A 204 11.58 -3.60 27.97
C LEU A 204 12.24 -4.37 29.13
N GLY A 205 13.57 -4.37 29.20
CA GLY A 205 14.36 -5.23 30.09
C GLY A 205 14.74 -6.55 29.40
N PRO A 206 15.42 -7.47 30.11
CA PRO A 206 15.84 -8.75 29.54
C PRO A 206 14.68 -9.50 28.88
N ARG A 207 14.98 -10.17 27.75
CA ARG A 207 14.01 -11.02 27.06
C ARG A 207 13.46 -12.07 28.04
N PRO A 208 12.13 -12.19 28.18
CA PRO A 208 11.55 -13.16 29.09
C PRO A 208 11.78 -14.60 28.59
N ALA A 209 11.78 -15.56 29.51
CA ALA A 209 11.91 -16.98 29.17
C ALA A 209 10.68 -17.52 28.43
N SER A 210 9.50 -16.93 28.68
CA SER A 210 8.23 -17.23 28.02
C SER A 210 7.55 -15.94 27.54
N TYR A 211 6.86 -15.99 26.40
CA TYR A 211 6.04 -14.87 25.91
C TYR A 211 4.78 -14.63 26.75
N ALA A 212 4.41 -15.56 27.64
CA ALA A 212 3.36 -15.33 28.62
C ALA A 212 3.80 -14.31 29.71
N ASP A 213 5.10 -14.18 29.94
CA ASP A 213 5.63 -13.30 30.98
C ASP A 213 5.78 -11.87 30.47
N LYS A 214 5.40 -10.91 31.33
CA LYS A 214 5.62 -9.49 31.02
C LYS A 214 7.09 -9.13 31.25
N PRO A 215 7.74 -8.43 30.30
CA PRO A 215 9.09 -7.90 30.50
C PRO A 215 9.18 -7.00 31.74
N ALA A 216 10.33 -7.03 32.41
CA ALA A 216 10.51 -6.41 33.73
C ALA A 216 10.15 -4.91 33.76
N LEU A 217 10.55 -4.13 32.74
CA LEU A 217 10.27 -2.69 32.71
C LEU A 217 8.79 -2.40 32.41
N LEU A 218 8.15 -3.23 31.58
CA LEU A 218 6.71 -3.12 31.34
C LEU A 218 5.91 -3.45 32.61
N ALA A 219 6.31 -4.50 33.34
CA ALA A 219 5.70 -4.87 34.62
C ALA A 219 5.86 -3.76 35.67
N ALA A 220 7.05 -3.16 35.77
CA ALA A 220 7.32 -2.04 36.68
C ALA A 220 6.49 -0.79 36.35
N ALA A 221 6.37 -0.42 35.06
CA ALA A 221 5.50 0.68 34.65
C ALA A 221 4.03 0.39 35.01
N GLY A 222 3.58 -0.85 34.80
CA GLY A 222 2.23 -1.28 35.17
C GLY A 222 1.97 -1.24 36.68
N ALA A 223 2.96 -1.59 37.50
CA ALA A 223 2.87 -1.49 38.95
C ALA A 223 2.70 -0.03 39.42
N ARG A 224 3.46 0.91 38.85
CA ARG A 224 3.30 2.36 39.14
C ARG A 224 1.92 2.89 38.78
N VAL A 225 1.33 2.42 37.68
CA VAL A 225 -0.06 2.81 37.32
C VAL A 225 -1.05 2.31 38.35
N ARG A 226 -0.93 1.04 38.76
CA ARG A 226 -1.82 0.40 39.75
C ARG A 226 -1.73 1.08 41.12
N GLU A 227 -0.52 1.39 41.56
CA GLU A 227 -0.26 2.14 42.79
C GLU A 227 -0.91 3.53 42.73
N ALA A 228 -0.67 4.28 41.65
CA ALA A 228 -1.23 5.63 41.50
C ALA A 228 -2.76 5.66 41.34
N LEU A 229 -3.39 4.56 40.90
CA LEU A 229 -4.85 4.42 40.83
C LEU A 229 -5.46 3.72 42.06
N GLY A 230 -4.64 3.24 43.00
CA GLY A 230 -5.10 2.54 44.19
C GLY A 230 -5.74 1.17 43.92
N ASP A 231 -5.46 0.54 42.77
CA ASP A 231 -6.01 -0.77 42.40
C ASP A 231 -4.89 -1.74 41.97
N PRO A 232 -4.44 -2.63 42.87
CA PRO A 232 -3.37 -3.59 42.58
C PRO A 232 -3.77 -4.67 41.56
N LEU A 233 -5.06 -4.94 41.36
CA LEU A 233 -5.56 -6.00 40.47
C LEU A 233 -6.01 -5.48 39.10
N LEU A 234 -6.05 -4.16 38.88
CA LEU A 234 -6.46 -3.52 37.62
C LEU A 234 -5.79 -4.06 36.35
N SER A 235 -6.54 -4.74 35.48
CA SER A 235 -6.02 -5.09 34.14
C SER A 235 -5.88 -3.84 33.25
N LEU A 236 -4.64 -3.44 32.96
CA LEU A 236 -4.30 -2.30 32.11
C LEU A 236 -4.51 -2.55 30.61
N ASP A 237 -4.51 -3.82 30.20
CA ASP A 237 -4.69 -4.22 28.80
C ASP A 237 -6.18 -4.32 28.40
N SER A 238 -7.09 -4.09 29.36
CA SER A 238 -8.54 -4.09 29.13
C SER A 238 -9.08 -2.66 29.15
N PRO A 239 -9.37 -2.05 27.97
CA PRO A 239 -9.86 -0.67 27.91
C PRO A 239 -11.10 -0.40 28.78
N PRO A 240 -12.12 -1.28 28.84
CA PRO A 240 -13.28 -1.06 29.71
C PRO A 240 -12.96 -1.10 31.21
N LYS A 241 -11.98 -1.91 31.64
CA LYS A 241 -11.55 -1.97 33.05
C LYS A 241 -10.72 -0.73 33.39
N LEU A 242 -9.77 -0.37 32.54
CA LEU A 242 -8.95 0.83 32.69
C LEU A 242 -9.81 2.09 32.74
N LEU A 243 -10.78 2.23 31.84
CA LEU A 243 -11.68 3.40 31.80
C LEU A 243 -12.48 3.57 33.09
N ARG A 244 -12.97 2.47 33.67
CA ARG A 244 -13.67 2.49 34.96
C ARG A 244 -12.74 2.91 36.10
N ALA A 245 -11.52 2.39 36.15
CA ALA A 245 -10.55 2.75 37.17
C ALA A 245 -10.12 4.22 37.08
N LEU A 246 -9.90 4.73 35.86
CA LEU A 246 -9.59 6.15 35.62
C LEU A 246 -10.72 7.06 36.15
N ARG A 247 -11.98 6.73 35.84
CA ARG A 247 -13.14 7.48 36.34
C ARG A 247 -13.29 7.42 37.85
N ALA A 248 -13.03 6.25 38.45
CA ALA A 248 -13.05 6.08 39.91
C ALA A 248 -11.96 6.92 40.60
N ALA A 249 -10.81 7.10 39.95
CA ALA A 249 -9.73 7.98 40.40
C ALA A 249 -9.94 9.48 40.07
N GLY A 250 -11.14 9.86 39.59
CA GLY A 250 -11.48 11.26 39.32
C GLY A 250 -11.11 11.76 37.92
N ILE A 251 -10.60 10.91 37.02
CA ILE A 251 -10.28 11.25 35.64
C ILE A 251 -11.53 11.04 34.78
N GLN A 252 -12.31 12.12 34.58
CA GLN A 252 -13.55 12.09 33.82
C GLN A 252 -13.29 12.05 32.31
N THR A 253 -13.01 10.85 31.79
CA THR A 253 -12.72 10.61 30.37
C THR A 253 -13.73 9.63 29.75
N SER A 254 -14.02 9.81 28.47
CA SER A 254 -14.88 8.96 27.65
C SER A 254 -14.10 7.81 26.99
N SER A 255 -12.80 7.99 26.75
CA SER A 255 -11.91 7.00 26.16
C SER A 255 -10.60 6.87 26.93
N THR A 256 -9.75 5.94 26.50
CA THR A 256 -8.36 5.84 26.98
C THR A 256 -7.37 6.33 25.92
N SER A 257 -7.82 7.15 24.97
CA SER A 257 -6.95 7.73 23.95
C SER A 257 -5.91 8.66 24.57
N GLN A 258 -4.77 8.83 23.90
CA GLN A 258 -3.72 9.71 24.43
C GLN A 258 -4.15 11.17 24.48
N TRP A 259 -4.90 11.65 23.48
CA TRP A 259 -5.31 13.06 23.38
C TRP A 259 -6.24 13.45 24.52
N GLU A 260 -7.25 12.63 24.81
CA GLU A 260 -8.22 12.91 25.87
C GLU A 260 -7.56 12.82 27.25
N LEU A 261 -6.73 11.79 27.45
CA LEU A 261 -5.99 11.63 28.70
C LEU A 261 -4.99 12.77 28.94
N ALA A 262 -4.48 13.42 27.89
CA ALA A 262 -3.54 14.53 28.00
C ALA A 262 -4.20 15.83 28.51
N GLU A 263 -5.54 15.94 28.47
CA GLU A 263 -6.29 17.08 29.01
C GLU A 263 -6.39 17.04 30.54
N HIS A 264 -6.03 15.90 31.15
CA HIS A 264 -6.09 15.70 32.59
C HIS A 264 -4.71 15.75 33.23
N SER A 265 -4.65 16.22 34.48
CA SER A 265 -3.46 16.16 35.33
C SER A 265 -3.68 15.16 36.46
N HIS A 266 -3.00 14.02 36.41
CA HIS A 266 -3.07 12.99 37.46
C HIS A 266 -1.77 12.16 37.50
N PRO A 267 -1.24 11.80 38.69
CA PRO A 267 0.02 11.06 38.82
C PRO A 267 0.08 9.73 38.05
N ALA A 268 -1.05 9.06 37.86
CA ALA A 268 -1.15 7.80 37.12
C ALA A 268 -0.92 7.94 35.59
N LEU A 269 -1.09 9.14 35.02
CA LEU A 269 -1.09 9.32 33.55
C LEU A 269 0.30 9.17 32.94
N GLY A 270 1.34 9.72 33.57
CA GLY A 270 2.73 9.56 33.13
C GLY A 270 3.14 8.09 33.00
N PRO A 271 3.02 7.28 34.08
CA PRO A 271 3.24 5.84 34.03
C PRO A 271 2.33 5.11 33.05
N LEU A 272 1.08 5.56 32.86
CA LEU A 272 0.15 4.92 31.92
C LEU A 272 0.57 5.15 30.46
N PHE A 273 1.05 6.34 30.12
CA PHE A 273 1.59 6.61 28.78
C PHE A 273 2.86 5.80 28.52
N GLU A 274 3.74 5.67 29.50
CA GLU A 274 4.90 4.79 29.44
C GLU A 274 4.48 3.33 29.22
N TYR A 275 3.57 2.81 30.05
CA TYR A 275 3.04 1.45 29.92
C TYR A 275 2.46 1.20 28.53
N LYS A 276 1.62 2.10 28.02
CA LYS A 276 1.01 1.98 26.69
C LYS A 276 2.04 1.98 25.57
N LYS A 277 3.07 2.82 25.68
CA LYS A 277 4.18 2.87 24.71
C LYS A 277 4.96 1.55 24.70
N LEU A 278 5.32 1.03 25.87
CA LEU A 278 6.06 -0.23 26.00
C LEU A 278 5.21 -1.44 25.57
N SER A 279 3.94 -1.50 25.99
CA SER A 279 3.00 -2.55 25.59
C SER A 279 2.80 -2.57 24.08
N ARG A 280 2.62 -1.41 23.44
CA ARG A 280 2.54 -1.31 21.98
C ARG A 280 3.80 -1.82 21.29
N LEU A 281 5.00 -1.48 21.79
CA LEU A 281 6.26 -1.97 21.22
C LEU A 281 6.36 -3.50 21.32
N LEU A 282 6.05 -4.07 22.50
CA LEU A 282 6.10 -5.51 22.73
C LEU A 282 5.11 -6.26 21.84
N THR A 283 3.86 -5.79 21.75
CA THR A 283 2.81 -6.48 21.01
C THR A 283 2.98 -6.34 19.49
N ALA A 284 3.41 -5.19 19.00
CA ALA A 284 3.53 -4.95 17.55
C ALA A 284 4.87 -5.43 16.98
N ASN A 285 5.96 -5.32 17.73
CA ASN A 285 7.31 -5.59 17.22
C ASN A 285 8.23 -6.20 18.29
N GLY A 286 7.68 -6.92 19.26
CA GLY A 286 8.49 -7.59 20.29
C GLY A 286 9.24 -8.80 19.76
N TRP A 287 9.79 -9.58 20.69
CA TRP A 287 10.57 -10.76 20.36
C TRP A 287 9.80 -11.85 19.61
N ALA A 288 8.52 -12.06 19.91
CA ALA A 288 7.68 -13.01 19.17
C ALA A 288 7.56 -12.61 17.70
N TRP A 289 7.35 -11.32 17.42
CA TRP A 289 7.35 -10.79 16.07
C TRP A 289 8.71 -10.96 15.39
N LEU A 290 9.80 -10.66 16.10
CA LEU A 290 11.15 -10.78 15.55
C LEU A 290 11.44 -12.23 15.12
N ASP A 291 11.11 -13.22 15.94
CA ASP A 291 11.33 -14.63 15.62
C ASP A 291 10.48 -15.12 14.44
N GLU A 292 9.23 -14.65 14.37
CA GLU A 292 8.26 -15.06 13.35
C GLU A 292 8.61 -14.46 11.98
N TRP A 293 8.89 -13.15 11.94
CA TRP A 293 8.95 -12.39 10.68
C TRP A 293 10.36 -12.14 10.15
N VAL A 294 11.40 -12.33 10.98
CA VAL A 294 12.80 -12.14 10.56
C VAL A 294 13.52 -13.46 10.45
N ARG A 295 13.95 -13.80 9.23
CA ARG A 295 14.69 -15.03 8.92
C ARG A 295 15.79 -14.73 7.92
N MET A 296 16.97 -15.34 8.11
CA MET A 296 18.12 -15.17 7.21
C MET A 296 18.54 -13.69 7.03
N GLY A 297 18.47 -12.88 8.09
CA GLY A 297 18.82 -11.45 8.05
C GLY A 297 17.86 -10.58 7.23
N ARG A 298 16.60 -11.03 7.07
CA ARG A 298 15.58 -10.36 6.28
C ARG A 298 14.23 -10.36 6.98
N TYR A 299 13.55 -9.22 6.95
CA TYR A 299 12.11 -9.11 7.22
C TYR A 299 11.35 -9.22 5.90
N ARG A 300 10.44 -10.19 5.76
CA ARG A 300 9.65 -10.43 4.53
C ARG A 300 8.16 -10.26 4.77
N PRO A 301 7.62 -9.03 4.70
CA PRO A 301 6.18 -8.80 4.76
C PRO A 301 5.46 -9.33 3.52
N VAL A 302 4.18 -9.69 3.69
CA VAL A 302 3.28 -10.01 2.58
C VAL A 302 2.55 -8.75 2.17
N TYR A 303 2.76 -8.32 0.93
CA TYR A 303 2.10 -7.16 0.32
C TYR A 303 0.84 -7.59 -0.43
N ILE A 304 -0.24 -6.82 -0.28
CA ILE A 304 -1.50 -7.03 -0.97
C ILE A 304 -1.79 -5.78 -1.83
N PRO A 305 -1.33 -5.74 -3.08
CA PRO A 305 -1.68 -4.71 -4.05
C PRO A 305 -3.20 -4.56 -4.16
N GLY A 306 -3.67 -3.32 -4.26
CA GLY A 306 -5.10 -3.02 -4.34
C GLY A 306 -5.92 -3.49 -3.13
N GLY A 307 -5.29 -3.81 -2.00
CA GLY A 307 -5.95 -4.39 -0.83
C GLY A 307 -6.90 -3.45 -0.10
N VAL A 308 -6.81 -2.13 -0.35
CA VAL A 308 -7.77 -1.13 0.13
C VAL A 308 -8.55 -0.58 -1.06
N VAL A 309 -9.81 -0.19 -0.82
CA VAL A 309 -10.73 0.32 -1.84
C VAL A 309 -10.18 1.49 -2.68
N THR A 310 -9.32 2.32 -2.10
CA THR A 310 -8.65 3.43 -2.80
C THR A 310 -7.55 2.98 -3.76
N GLY A 311 -7.18 1.70 -3.77
CA GLY A 311 -6.03 1.17 -4.51
C GLY A 311 -4.73 1.16 -3.71
N ARG A 312 -4.74 1.68 -2.47
CA ARG A 312 -3.58 1.56 -1.56
C ARG A 312 -3.30 0.10 -1.26
N TRP A 313 -2.01 -0.20 -1.12
CA TRP A 313 -1.58 -1.53 -0.73
C TRP A 313 -1.96 -1.78 0.72
N ALA A 314 -2.49 -2.98 0.95
CA ALA A 314 -2.59 -3.53 2.29
C ALA A 314 -1.41 -4.49 2.51
N SER A 315 -1.35 -5.05 3.70
CA SER A 315 -0.31 -5.98 4.05
C SER A 315 -0.70 -6.92 5.16
N ASN A 316 -0.13 -8.11 5.13
CA ASN A 316 -0.16 -9.06 6.22
C ASN A 316 1.28 -9.33 6.68
N GLY A 317 1.55 -9.30 7.98
CA GLY A 317 2.94 -9.13 8.43
C GLY A 317 3.18 -8.81 9.90
N GLY A 318 2.26 -9.19 10.80
CA GLY A 318 2.44 -8.97 12.25
C GLY A 318 2.46 -7.50 12.70
N GLY A 319 1.83 -6.57 11.96
CA GLY A 319 1.69 -5.16 12.37
C GLY A 319 2.92 -4.27 12.13
N ALA A 320 3.99 -4.80 11.54
CA ALA A 320 5.29 -4.14 11.48
C ALA A 320 5.57 -3.29 10.23
N LEU A 321 4.65 -3.18 9.28
CA LEU A 321 4.87 -2.26 8.17
C LEU A 321 4.99 -0.82 8.67
N GLN A 322 4.23 -0.45 9.70
CA GLN A 322 4.48 0.79 10.45
C GLN A 322 5.71 0.64 11.35
N LEU A 323 6.91 0.58 10.76
CA LEU A 323 8.18 0.45 11.46
C LEU A 323 8.34 1.61 12.47
N PRO A 324 8.26 1.34 13.79
CA PRO A 324 8.43 2.38 14.79
C PRO A 324 9.78 3.04 14.64
N ARG A 325 9.86 4.36 14.85
CA ARG A 325 11.13 5.11 14.76
C ARG A 325 12.26 4.49 15.59
N VAL A 326 11.92 3.94 16.75
CA VAL A 326 12.88 3.29 17.65
C VAL A 326 13.52 2.03 17.06
N LEU A 327 12.86 1.37 16.11
CA LEU A 327 13.33 0.15 15.45
C LEU A 327 13.98 0.39 14.09
N ARG A 328 13.92 1.61 13.53
CA ARG A 328 14.59 1.91 12.27
C ARG A 328 16.10 1.60 12.27
N PRO A 329 16.85 1.73 13.38
CA PRO A 329 18.24 1.29 13.40
C PRO A 329 18.41 -0.20 13.07
N ALA A 330 17.41 -1.07 13.27
CA ALA A 330 17.52 -2.48 12.87
C ALA A 330 17.52 -2.69 11.34
N LEU A 331 17.08 -1.71 10.54
CA LEU A 331 17.26 -1.72 9.09
C LEU A 331 18.72 -1.44 8.76
N ARG A 332 19.42 -2.45 8.24
CA ARG A 332 20.85 -2.37 7.93
C ARG A 332 21.14 -3.10 6.63
N ALA A 333 21.79 -2.41 5.69
CA ALA A 333 22.27 -3.01 4.45
C ALA A 333 23.33 -4.09 4.70
N ASP A 334 23.39 -5.07 3.80
CA ASP A 334 24.45 -6.08 3.80
C ASP A 334 25.85 -5.45 3.58
N PRO A 335 26.93 -6.14 3.96
CA PRO A 335 28.30 -5.64 3.74
C PRO A 335 28.59 -5.29 2.28
N GLY A 336 29.09 -4.08 2.01
CA GLY A 336 29.36 -3.57 0.66
C GLY A 336 28.12 -3.07 -0.10
N TRP A 337 26.99 -2.99 0.60
CA TRP A 337 25.73 -2.41 0.12
C TRP A 337 25.30 -1.25 1.01
N THR A 338 24.40 -0.42 0.50
CA THR A 338 23.75 0.68 1.22
C THR A 338 22.25 0.68 0.96
N LEU A 339 21.51 1.45 1.73
CA LEU A 339 20.10 1.76 1.51
C LEU A 339 19.98 3.13 0.86
N VAL A 340 19.14 3.25 -0.16
CA VAL A 340 18.61 4.53 -0.67
C VAL A 340 17.17 4.61 -0.21
N ILE A 341 16.90 5.51 0.73
CA ILE A 341 15.60 5.71 1.35
C ILE A 341 15.01 6.99 0.76
N ALA A 342 13.78 6.92 0.25
CA ALA A 342 13.09 8.10 -0.27
C ALA A 342 11.65 8.14 0.23
N ASP A 343 11.23 9.30 0.71
CA ASP A 343 9.85 9.61 1.12
C ASP A 343 9.29 10.78 0.30
N VAL A 344 8.05 10.68 -0.15
CA VAL A 344 7.43 11.73 -0.96
C VAL A 344 6.85 12.82 -0.05
N SER A 345 7.43 14.01 -0.12
CA SER A 345 7.01 15.13 0.71
C SER A 345 5.63 15.65 0.31
N GLN A 346 4.65 15.49 1.21
CA GLN A 346 3.27 16.00 1.06
C GLN A 346 2.59 15.50 -0.23
N LEU A 347 2.69 14.19 -0.52
CA LEU A 347 2.14 13.59 -1.74
C LEU A 347 0.67 13.95 -1.99
N GLU A 348 -0.21 13.73 -1.02
CA GLU A 348 -1.65 13.95 -1.22
C GLU A 348 -2.02 15.40 -1.56
N PRO A 349 -1.53 16.44 -0.84
CA PRO A 349 -1.73 17.83 -1.26
C PRO A 349 -1.19 18.15 -2.67
N ARG A 350 -0.02 17.61 -3.05
CA ARG A 350 0.56 17.82 -4.39
C ARG A 350 -0.30 17.17 -5.48
N VAL A 351 -0.79 15.97 -5.22
CA VAL A 351 -1.76 15.28 -6.08
C VAL A 351 -3.06 16.08 -6.22
N LEU A 352 -3.55 16.67 -5.13
CA LEU A 352 -4.73 17.55 -5.16
C LEU A 352 -4.49 18.78 -6.06
N ALA A 353 -3.33 19.44 -5.93
CA ALA A 353 -2.96 20.57 -6.80
C ALA A 353 -2.92 20.15 -8.28
N ALA A 354 -2.34 18.98 -8.57
CA ALA A 354 -2.22 18.46 -9.93
C ALA A 354 -3.59 18.12 -10.55
N MET A 355 -4.44 17.38 -9.84
CA MET A 355 -5.75 16.96 -10.36
C MET A 355 -6.73 18.13 -10.56
N SER A 356 -6.65 19.15 -9.71
CA SER A 356 -7.53 20.32 -9.77
C SER A 356 -7.06 21.36 -10.80
N GLY A 357 -5.79 21.28 -11.21
CA GLY A 357 -5.14 22.31 -12.01
C GLY A 357 -5.07 23.66 -11.28
N ASP A 358 -5.03 23.65 -9.95
CA ASP A 358 -4.92 24.87 -9.14
C ASP A 358 -3.47 25.38 -9.18
N THR A 359 -3.20 26.34 -10.07
CA THR A 359 -1.86 26.85 -10.31
C THR A 359 -1.29 27.62 -9.12
N ALA A 360 -2.14 28.22 -8.28
CA ALA A 360 -1.72 28.89 -7.05
C ALA A 360 -1.23 27.87 -6.03
N MET A 361 -1.96 26.76 -5.86
CA MET A 361 -1.53 25.67 -4.98
C MET A 361 -0.26 24.99 -5.50
N ALA A 362 -0.16 24.77 -6.82
CA ALA A 362 1.05 24.25 -7.44
C ALA A 362 2.27 25.17 -7.24
N ALA A 363 2.08 26.49 -7.40
CA ALA A 363 3.14 27.48 -7.18
C ALA A 363 3.59 27.55 -5.71
N ALA A 364 2.67 27.39 -4.76
CA ALA A 364 3.01 27.33 -3.34
C ALA A 364 3.90 26.12 -2.98
N GLY A 365 3.78 25.01 -3.71
CA GLY A 365 4.58 23.81 -3.46
C GLY A 365 5.91 23.74 -4.22
N ARG A 366 6.14 24.64 -5.18
CA ARG A 366 7.25 24.53 -6.14
C ARG A 366 8.60 24.73 -5.47
N ASP A 367 9.46 23.72 -5.59
CA ASP A 367 10.84 23.71 -5.10
C ASP A 367 10.95 23.96 -3.58
N THR A 368 9.85 23.84 -2.84
CA THR A 368 9.77 24.19 -1.41
C THR A 368 8.80 23.29 -0.65
N ASP A 369 8.75 23.46 0.68
CA ASP A 369 7.71 22.84 1.51
C ASP A 369 6.35 23.53 1.24
N LEU A 370 5.35 22.74 0.84
CA LEU A 370 4.04 23.28 0.46
C LEU A 370 3.40 24.11 1.59
N TYR A 371 3.53 23.69 2.85
CA TYR A 371 2.91 24.40 3.96
C TYR A 371 3.60 25.74 4.22
N SER A 372 4.94 25.79 4.11
CA SER A 372 5.67 27.05 4.11
C SER A 372 5.26 27.97 2.95
N GLY A 373 5.03 27.42 1.75
CA GLY A 373 4.52 28.19 0.62
C GLY A 373 3.10 28.72 0.85
N ILE A 374 2.21 27.94 1.46
CA ILE A 374 0.87 28.38 1.85
C ILE A 374 0.95 29.57 2.82
N VAL A 375 1.85 29.54 3.80
CA VAL A 375 2.08 30.66 4.71
C VAL A 375 2.52 31.90 3.94
N ALA A 376 3.43 31.76 2.97
CA ALA A 376 3.91 32.89 2.16
C ALA A 376 2.82 33.53 1.27
N THR A 377 1.81 32.75 0.86
CA THR A 377 0.76 33.20 -0.07
C THR A 377 -0.61 33.41 0.59
N SER A 378 -0.72 33.28 1.92
CA SER A 378 -1.99 33.39 2.64
C SER A 378 -1.87 34.16 3.96
N THR A 379 -3.00 34.32 4.65
CA THR A 379 -3.05 34.95 5.98
C THR A 379 -2.81 33.97 7.13
N ILE A 380 -2.45 32.71 6.82
CA ILE A 380 -2.19 31.69 7.82
C ILE A 380 -0.85 31.98 8.50
N ALA A 381 -0.84 32.02 9.84
CA ALA A 381 0.27 32.58 10.61
C ALA A 381 1.54 31.72 10.60
N ASN A 382 1.40 30.40 10.64
CA ASN A 382 2.53 29.49 10.74
C ASN A 382 2.31 28.19 9.95
N ARG A 383 3.40 27.42 9.79
CA ARG A 383 3.43 26.19 9.00
C ARG A 383 2.53 25.09 9.57
N ASP A 384 2.45 24.96 10.89
CA ASP A 384 1.65 23.93 11.54
C ASP A 384 0.16 24.21 11.37
N ASP A 385 -0.26 25.46 11.48
CA ASP A 385 -1.62 25.90 11.16
C ASP A 385 -1.98 25.61 9.69
N ALA A 386 -1.06 25.90 8.76
CA ALA A 386 -1.26 25.62 7.33
C ALA A 386 -1.42 24.12 7.06
N LYS A 387 -0.60 23.30 7.74
CA LYS A 387 -0.72 21.83 7.68
C LYS A 387 -2.04 21.35 8.24
N ILE A 388 -2.43 21.81 9.43
CA ILE A 388 -3.70 21.43 10.08
C ILE A 388 -4.89 21.84 9.21
N ALA A 389 -4.87 23.06 8.67
CA ALA A 389 -5.92 23.57 7.79
C ALA A 389 -6.04 22.73 6.51
N MET A 390 -4.92 22.44 5.83
CA MET A 390 -4.92 21.67 4.59
C MET A 390 -5.38 20.23 4.82
N LEU A 391 -4.86 19.55 5.86
CA LEU A 391 -5.27 18.18 6.18
C LEU A 391 -6.74 18.14 6.62
N GLY A 392 -7.21 19.13 7.39
CA GLY A 392 -8.62 19.24 7.75
C GLY A 392 -9.53 19.48 6.55
N ALA A 393 -9.09 20.36 5.63
CA ALA A 393 -9.80 20.63 4.38
C ALA A 393 -9.81 19.42 3.44
N MET A 394 -8.77 18.60 3.40
CA MET A 394 -8.74 17.37 2.59
C MET A 394 -9.56 16.24 3.22
N TYR A 395 -9.52 16.09 4.55
CA TYR A 395 -10.16 14.95 5.24
C TYR A 395 -11.55 15.23 5.81
N GLY A 396 -12.05 16.45 5.67
CA GLY A 396 -13.39 16.81 6.15
C GLY A 396 -13.47 17.04 7.66
N ALA A 397 -12.35 17.37 8.31
CA ALA A 397 -12.38 17.88 9.67
C ALA A 397 -12.76 19.37 9.62
N THR A 398 -14.05 19.65 9.87
CA THR A 398 -14.63 21.01 9.82
C THR A 398 -14.83 21.64 11.20
N SER A 399 -14.45 20.95 12.27
CA SER A 399 -14.50 21.44 13.66
C SER A 399 -13.14 21.96 14.14
N GLY A 400 -13.16 22.75 15.22
CA GLY A 400 -11.95 23.27 15.86
C GLY A 400 -11.18 24.26 14.99
N GLU A 401 -9.86 24.32 15.22
CA GLU A 401 -8.96 25.27 14.55
C GLU A 401 -8.89 25.06 13.03
N SER A 402 -8.94 23.82 12.56
CA SER A 402 -9.03 23.49 11.12
C SER A 402 -10.22 24.18 10.47
N GLY A 403 -11.40 24.12 11.09
CA GLY A 403 -12.64 24.72 10.58
C GLY A 403 -12.56 26.24 10.40
N ARG A 404 -11.84 26.94 11.29
CA ARG A 404 -11.61 28.39 11.21
C ARG A 404 -10.77 28.78 9.99
N LEU A 405 -9.84 27.92 9.57
CA LEU A 405 -8.86 28.20 8.53
C LEU A 405 -9.31 27.76 7.13
N VAL A 406 -10.23 26.79 7.00
CA VAL A 406 -10.74 26.31 5.69
C VAL A 406 -11.29 27.42 4.78
N PRO A 407 -12.08 28.42 5.26
CA PRO A 407 -12.56 29.50 4.39
C PRO A 407 -11.43 30.29 3.72
N GLN A 408 -10.28 30.42 4.38
CA GLN A 408 -9.12 31.07 3.81
C GLN A 408 -8.52 30.22 2.68
N LEU A 409 -8.38 28.91 2.88
CA LEU A 409 -7.92 27.98 1.83
C LEU A 409 -8.85 27.98 0.62
N ARG A 410 -10.17 28.06 0.80
CA ARG A 410 -11.13 28.17 -0.32
C ARG A 410 -10.93 29.42 -1.15
N ARG A 411 -10.51 30.52 -0.54
CA ARG A 411 -10.22 31.78 -1.24
C ARG A 411 -8.91 31.70 -2.02
N VAL A 412 -7.88 31.08 -1.44
CA VAL A 412 -6.54 31.02 -2.06
C VAL A 412 -6.44 29.91 -3.10
N PHE A 413 -7.09 28.76 -2.87
CA PHE A 413 -7.04 27.56 -3.71
C PHE A 413 -8.46 27.08 -4.11
N PRO A 414 -9.23 27.89 -4.83
CA PRO A 414 -10.65 27.61 -5.09
C PRO A 414 -10.86 26.35 -5.94
N ARG A 415 -9.96 26.02 -6.87
CA ARG A 415 -10.12 24.84 -7.73
C ARG A 415 -9.84 23.56 -6.95
N ALA A 416 -8.78 23.57 -6.14
CA ALA A 416 -8.44 22.45 -5.27
C ALA A 416 -9.58 22.17 -4.28
N MET A 417 -10.09 23.21 -3.60
CA MET A 417 -11.18 23.05 -2.63
C MET A 417 -12.51 22.67 -3.31
N GLY A 418 -12.82 23.27 -4.46
CA GLY A 418 -14.03 22.92 -5.23
C GLY A 418 -14.05 21.46 -5.68
N LEU A 419 -12.90 20.87 -6.00
CA LEU A 419 -12.81 19.46 -6.36
C LEU A 419 -13.17 18.54 -5.19
N VAL A 420 -12.58 18.76 -4.01
CA VAL A 420 -12.84 17.93 -2.83
C VAL A 420 -14.22 18.20 -2.22
N ASP A 421 -14.73 19.43 -2.32
CA ASP A 421 -16.11 19.77 -1.95
C ASP A 421 -17.11 19.05 -2.88
N GLY A 422 -16.90 19.09 -4.21
CA GLY A 422 -17.74 18.38 -5.17
C GLY A 422 -17.74 16.86 -4.98
N ALA A 423 -16.58 16.27 -4.65
CA ALA A 423 -16.50 14.85 -4.33
C ALA A 423 -17.29 14.49 -3.05
N ALA A 424 -17.28 15.37 -2.04
CA ALA A 424 -18.08 15.20 -0.84
C ALA A 424 -19.58 15.27 -1.16
N ASP A 425 -20.01 16.30 -1.91
CA ASP A 425 -21.41 16.48 -2.30
C ASP A 425 -21.98 15.28 -3.08
N ILE A 426 -21.19 14.69 -3.98
CA ILE A 426 -21.57 13.46 -4.69
C ILE A 426 -21.79 12.31 -3.70
N GLY A 427 -20.88 12.14 -2.75
CA GLY A 427 -20.96 11.10 -1.72
C GLY A 427 -22.15 11.29 -0.79
N GLU A 428 -22.42 12.51 -0.33
CA GLU A 428 -23.55 12.84 0.55
C GLU A 428 -24.90 12.53 -0.11
N ARG A 429 -24.97 12.52 -1.46
CA ARG A 429 -26.16 12.13 -2.24
C ARG A 429 -26.19 10.63 -2.59
N GLY A 430 -25.28 9.82 -2.04
CA GLY A 430 -25.18 8.39 -2.30
C GLY A 430 -24.43 8.02 -3.60
N GLY A 431 -23.93 9.01 -4.33
CA GLY A 431 -23.21 8.81 -5.59
C GLY A 431 -21.81 8.22 -5.41
N THR A 432 -21.19 7.88 -6.53
CA THR A 432 -19.85 7.28 -6.61
C THR A 432 -18.86 8.26 -7.22
N VAL A 433 -17.63 8.29 -6.71
CA VAL A 433 -16.53 9.11 -7.24
C VAL A 433 -15.46 8.25 -7.89
N THR A 434 -14.64 8.84 -8.76
CA THR A 434 -13.60 8.14 -9.51
C THR A 434 -12.27 8.88 -9.39
N THR A 435 -11.18 8.14 -9.22
CA THR A 435 -9.80 8.65 -9.23
C THR A 435 -9.40 9.13 -10.62
N TRP A 436 -8.20 9.70 -10.74
CA TRP A 436 -7.71 10.23 -12.01
C TRP A 436 -7.66 9.18 -13.13
N LEU A 437 -7.17 7.97 -12.86
CA LEU A 437 -7.01 6.92 -13.88
C LEU A 437 -8.22 5.99 -14.03
N GLY A 438 -9.23 6.08 -13.16
CA GLY A 438 -10.50 5.39 -13.38
C GLY A 438 -10.94 4.41 -12.31
N ARG A 439 -10.27 4.32 -11.16
CA ARG A 439 -10.76 3.53 -10.02
C ARG A 439 -11.93 4.25 -9.36
N SER A 440 -13.06 3.56 -9.20
CA SER A 440 -14.26 4.16 -8.60
C SER A 440 -14.52 3.64 -7.19
N SER A 441 -15.11 4.48 -6.36
CA SER A 441 -15.54 4.11 -5.02
C SER A 441 -16.70 3.11 -5.07
N PRO A 442 -16.95 2.34 -4.01
CA PRO A 442 -18.15 1.53 -3.91
C PRO A 442 -19.40 2.41 -3.90
N GLU A 443 -20.51 1.82 -4.33
CA GLU A 443 -21.83 2.42 -4.14
C GLU A 443 -22.16 2.60 -2.66
N ALA A 444 -23.19 3.39 -2.34
CA ALA A 444 -23.72 3.43 -0.99
C ALA A 444 -24.19 2.04 -0.56
N ASP A 445 -23.83 1.63 0.64
CA ASP A 445 -24.26 0.36 1.22
C ASP A 445 -25.76 0.39 1.57
N LEU A 446 -26.29 -0.77 1.96
CA LEU A 446 -27.70 -0.92 2.28
C LEU A 446 -28.08 -0.08 3.51
N ASP A 447 -27.24 -0.08 4.55
CA ASP A 447 -27.44 0.68 5.79
C ASP A 447 -27.59 2.18 5.52
N TRP A 448 -26.75 2.74 4.63
CA TRP A 448 -26.88 4.13 4.20
C TRP A 448 -28.21 4.39 3.48
N ARG A 449 -28.59 3.51 2.54
CA ARG A 449 -29.84 3.64 1.75
C ARG A 449 -31.06 3.54 2.65
N GLU A 450 -31.05 2.61 3.59
CA GLU A 450 -32.12 2.43 4.56
C GLU A 450 -32.23 3.64 5.50
N ALA A 451 -31.11 4.15 6.01
CA ALA A 451 -31.12 5.37 6.81
C ALA A 451 -31.72 6.58 6.06
N GLN A 452 -31.39 6.78 4.79
CA GLN A 452 -32.00 7.85 3.99
C GLN A 452 -33.50 7.61 3.74
N SER A 453 -33.88 6.36 3.47
CA SER A 453 -35.27 5.98 3.24
C SER A 453 -36.11 6.24 4.49
N GLN A 454 -35.66 5.80 5.67
CA GLN A 454 -36.37 5.98 6.93
C GLN A 454 -36.56 7.45 7.29
N ALA A 455 -35.53 8.28 7.11
CA ALA A 455 -35.63 9.72 7.34
C ALA A 455 -36.59 10.45 6.37
N SER A 456 -36.92 9.83 5.23
CA SER A 456 -37.84 10.38 4.23
C SER A 456 -39.30 9.91 4.41
N MET A 457 -39.56 8.98 5.34
CA MET A 457 -40.89 8.43 5.56
C MET A 457 -41.81 9.40 6.32
N PRO A 458 -43.13 9.40 6.05
CA PRO A 458 -44.11 10.09 6.88
C PRO A 458 -44.05 9.56 8.32
N GLY A 459 -43.76 10.43 9.29
CA GLY A 459 -43.59 10.06 10.70
C GLY A 459 -42.14 9.84 11.15
N ALA A 460 -41.15 10.15 10.30
CA ALA A 460 -39.75 10.13 10.67
C ALA A 460 -39.49 10.97 11.94
N THR A 461 -38.71 10.41 12.85
CA THR A 461 -38.34 11.10 14.09
C THR A 461 -37.13 12.02 13.88
N PRO A 462 -36.89 13.01 14.76
CA PRO A 462 -35.66 13.80 14.73
C PRO A 462 -34.38 12.94 14.84
N GLN A 463 -34.47 11.76 15.45
CA GLN A 463 -33.36 10.80 15.55
C GLN A 463 -33.05 10.16 14.19
N ASP A 464 -34.07 9.80 13.42
CA ASP A 464 -33.92 9.21 12.08
C ASP A 464 -33.24 10.20 11.14
N GLU A 465 -33.69 11.47 11.16
CA GLU A 465 -33.04 12.55 10.41
C GLU A 465 -31.57 12.74 10.81
N GLN A 466 -31.26 12.66 12.11
CA GLN A 466 -29.89 12.82 12.60
C GLN A 466 -28.99 11.66 12.17
N ILE A 467 -29.50 10.43 12.14
CA ILE A 467 -28.79 9.25 11.66
C ILE A 467 -28.50 9.41 10.16
N ALA A 468 -29.51 9.75 9.35
CA ALA A 468 -29.36 9.97 7.91
C ALA A 468 -28.36 11.09 7.58
N ARG A 469 -28.41 12.22 8.30
CA ARG A 469 -27.44 13.32 8.11
C ARG A 469 -26.02 12.90 8.48
N ARG A 470 -25.85 12.09 9.51
CA ARG A 470 -24.53 11.61 9.96
C ARG A 470 -23.93 10.64 8.94
N SER A 471 -24.70 9.66 8.47
CA SER A 471 -24.26 8.68 7.48
C SER A 471 -23.97 9.35 6.13
N ALA A 472 -24.78 10.33 5.72
CA ALA A 472 -24.49 11.17 4.55
C ALA A 472 -23.14 11.87 4.67
N ARG A 473 -22.88 12.59 5.78
CA ARG A 473 -21.61 13.28 6.01
C ARG A 473 -20.41 12.34 6.11
N GLU A 474 -20.59 11.16 6.70
CA GLU A 474 -19.56 10.11 6.73
C GLU A 474 -19.19 9.65 5.32
N ARG A 475 -20.20 9.41 4.47
CA ARG A 475 -20.00 9.09 3.06
C ARG A 475 -19.34 10.23 2.29
N GLY A 476 -19.76 11.48 2.53
CA GLY A 476 -19.11 12.67 1.95
C GLY A 476 -17.64 12.78 2.31
N ARG A 477 -17.26 12.53 3.57
CA ARG A 477 -15.84 12.46 3.98
C ARG A 477 -15.11 11.32 3.29
N PHE A 478 -15.74 10.15 3.18
CA PHE A 478 -15.14 9.01 2.49
C PHE A 478 -14.85 9.31 1.01
N THR A 479 -15.82 9.81 0.23
CA THR A 479 -15.63 10.10 -1.20
C THR A 479 -14.64 11.23 -1.44
N ARG A 480 -14.64 12.25 -0.58
CA ARG A 480 -13.64 13.31 -0.56
C ARG A 480 -12.21 12.76 -0.40
N ASN A 481 -12.00 11.88 0.56
CA ASN A 481 -10.70 11.25 0.80
C ASN A 481 -10.31 10.33 -0.36
N PHE A 482 -11.30 9.61 -0.89
CA PHE A 482 -11.13 8.60 -1.92
C PHE A 482 -10.44 9.17 -3.17
N VAL A 483 -10.91 10.31 -3.69
CA VAL A 483 -10.37 10.87 -4.94
C VAL A 483 -8.90 11.27 -4.81
N VAL A 484 -8.51 11.84 -3.66
CA VAL A 484 -7.13 12.28 -3.41
C VAL A 484 -6.22 11.09 -3.10
N GLN A 485 -6.61 10.26 -2.13
CA GLN A 485 -5.80 9.12 -1.69
C GLN A 485 -5.65 8.06 -2.78
N GLY A 486 -6.70 7.82 -3.57
CA GLY A 486 -6.65 6.86 -4.65
C GLY A 486 -5.80 7.35 -5.82
N THR A 487 -5.91 8.63 -6.19
CA THR A 487 -5.01 9.21 -7.21
C THR A 487 -3.55 9.24 -6.73
N ALA A 488 -3.32 9.44 -5.43
CA ALA A 488 -1.97 9.32 -4.86
C ALA A 488 -1.43 7.89 -4.95
N ALA A 489 -2.27 6.87 -4.75
CA ALA A 489 -1.89 5.48 -4.96
C ALA A 489 -1.57 5.17 -6.43
N GLU A 490 -2.34 5.72 -7.37
CA GLU A 490 -2.06 5.63 -8.81
C GLU A 490 -0.71 6.24 -9.18
N TRP A 491 -0.39 7.41 -8.62
CA TRP A 491 0.92 8.04 -8.81
C TRP A 491 2.05 7.19 -8.23
N ALA A 492 1.87 6.66 -7.02
CA ALA A 492 2.87 5.80 -6.38
C ALA A 492 3.14 4.52 -7.18
N LEU A 493 2.11 3.90 -7.76
CA LEU A 493 2.27 2.74 -8.66
C LEU A 493 3.08 3.09 -9.91
N ALA A 494 2.82 4.24 -10.54
CA ALA A 494 3.60 4.71 -11.68
C ALA A 494 5.07 4.98 -11.30
N TRP A 495 5.31 5.58 -10.14
CA TRP A 495 6.65 5.82 -9.62
C TRP A 495 7.41 4.52 -9.36
N LEU A 496 6.78 3.56 -8.67
CA LEU A 496 7.34 2.24 -8.41
C LEU A 496 7.63 1.48 -9.70
N ALA A 497 6.71 1.50 -10.68
CA ALA A 497 6.90 0.85 -11.96
C ALA A 497 8.10 1.42 -12.74
N GLU A 498 8.28 2.74 -12.71
CA GLU A 498 9.40 3.41 -13.37
C GLU A 498 10.73 3.11 -12.66
N ILE A 499 10.77 3.15 -11.32
CA ILE A 499 11.94 2.71 -10.53
C ILE A 499 12.28 1.26 -10.89
N ARG A 500 11.30 0.36 -10.82
CA ARG A 500 11.48 -1.07 -11.12
C ARG A 500 12.04 -1.31 -12.52
N LYS A 501 11.61 -0.54 -13.52
CA LYS A 501 12.11 -0.62 -14.89
C LYS A 501 13.58 -0.19 -14.95
N GLN A 502 13.91 0.94 -14.33
CA GLN A 502 15.25 1.51 -14.38
C GLN A 502 16.26 0.72 -13.54
N LEU A 503 15.90 0.20 -12.36
CA LEU A 503 16.80 -0.64 -11.56
C LEU A 503 17.20 -1.93 -12.30
N ALA A 504 16.30 -2.47 -13.14
CA ALA A 504 16.58 -3.67 -13.91
C ALA A 504 17.68 -3.49 -14.97
N SER A 505 17.96 -2.25 -15.41
CA SER A 505 19.01 -1.97 -16.38
C SER A 505 20.40 -1.79 -15.76
N PHE A 506 20.51 -1.74 -14.43
CA PHE A 506 21.81 -1.64 -13.75
C PHE A 506 22.61 -2.92 -13.95
N PRO A 507 23.92 -2.85 -14.24
CA PRO A 507 24.76 -4.03 -14.31
C PRO A 507 24.87 -4.72 -12.96
N GLU A 508 25.14 -6.04 -12.98
CA GLU A 508 25.50 -6.76 -11.76
C GLU A 508 26.78 -6.18 -11.15
N SER A 509 26.79 -6.07 -9.83
CA SER A 509 27.98 -5.67 -9.10
C SER A 509 28.92 -6.87 -8.95
N GLU A 510 30.11 -6.76 -9.53
CA GLU A 510 31.22 -7.67 -9.31
C GLU A 510 32.11 -7.25 -8.13
N HIS A 511 31.95 -5.99 -7.66
CA HIS A 511 32.83 -5.37 -6.68
C HIS A 511 32.32 -5.51 -5.23
N SER A 512 31.01 -5.62 -5.05
CA SER A 512 30.39 -5.82 -3.75
C SER A 512 30.18 -7.32 -3.48
N PRO A 513 30.31 -7.78 -2.21
CA PRO A 513 29.84 -9.10 -1.82
C PRO A 513 28.37 -9.30 -2.22
N SER A 514 28.00 -10.52 -2.60
CA SER A 514 26.63 -10.85 -2.99
C SER A 514 25.68 -10.74 -1.80
N ALA A 515 24.54 -10.08 -1.98
CA ALA A 515 23.44 -10.06 -1.01
C ALA A 515 22.56 -11.32 -1.17
N GLU A 516 23.12 -12.49 -0.89
CA GLU A 516 22.50 -13.80 -1.19
C GLU A 516 21.10 -13.97 -0.58
N SER A 517 20.87 -13.41 0.62
CA SER A 517 19.57 -13.42 1.28
C SER A 517 18.47 -12.68 0.51
N SER A 518 18.81 -11.82 -0.46
CA SER A 518 17.84 -11.19 -1.37
C SER A 518 17.41 -12.09 -2.53
N GLY A 519 17.92 -13.32 -2.61
CA GLY A 519 17.53 -14.30 -3.61
C GLY A 519 18.26 -14.15 -4.96
N PRO A 520 18.09 -15.11 -5.87
CA PRO A 520 18.93 -15.24 -7.06
C PRO A 520 18.79 -14.07 -8.04
N VAL A 521 17.61 -13.45 -8.13
CA VAL A 521 17.35 -12.31 -9.02
C VAL A 521 18.04 -11.02 -8.54
N PHE A 522 18.12 -10.82 -7.22
CA PHE A 522 18.46 -9.52 -6.65
C PHE A 522 19.82 -9.46 -5.96
N SER A 523 20.41 -10.61 -5.66
CA SER A 523 21.65 -10.73 -4.88
C SER A 523 22.86 -9.94 -5.41
N ARG A 524 22.83 -9.49 -6.67
CA ARG A 524 23.92 -8.72 -7.32
C ARG A 524 23.47 -7.42 -7.97
N ARG A 525 22.20 -7.01 -7.84
CA ARG A 525 21.67 -5.79 -8.47
C ARG A 525 20.89 -4.93 -7.48
N PRO A 526 20.81 -3.60 -7.71
CA PRO A 526 19.90 -2.74 -6.98
C PRO A 526 18.45 -3.24 -7.09
N HIS A 527 17.72 -3.22 -5.99
CA HIS A 527 16.33 -3.67 -5.98
C HIS A 527 15.52 -2.95 -4.91
N LEU A 528 14.22 -2.78 -5.20
CA LEU A 528 13.26 -2.33 -4.19
C LEU A 528 13.20 -3.40 -3.09
N ALA A 529 13.41 -2.97 -1.85
CA ALA A 529 13.37 -3.82 -0.65
C ALA A 529 12.17 -3.48 0.24
N PHE A 530 11.67 -2.25 0.18
CA PHE A 530 10.52 -1.80 0.97
C PHE A 530 9.63 -0.83 0.19
N PHE A 531 8.33 -0.91 0.45
CA PHE A 531 7.36 0.14 0.13
C PHE A 531 6.31 0.23 1.24
N LEU A 532 6.01 1.43 1.71
CA LEU A 532 4.83 1.70 2.53
C LEU A 532 4.38 3.15 2.36
N HIS A 533 3.08 3.33 2.07
CA HIS A 533 2.47 4.64 1.86
C HIS A 533 3.18 5.42 0.74
N ASP A 534 4.10 6.29 1.11
CA ASP A 534 4.89 7.21 0.29
C ASP A 534 6.41 6.99 0.45
N GLU A 535 6.83 6.01 1.23
CA GLU A 535 8.23 5.67 1.48
C GLU A 535 8.65 4.42 0.71
N ILE A 536 9.83 4.49 0.09
CA ILE A 536 10.53 3.34 -0.51
C ILE A 536 11.92 3.18 0.08
N ILE A 537 12.41 1.94 0.06
CA ILE A 537 13.82 1.63 0.31
C ILE A 537 14.33 0.79 -0.85
N VAL A 538 15.41 1.25 -1.48
CA VAL A 538 16.20 0.46 -2.43
C VAL A 538 17.44 -0.05 -1.70
N HIS A 539 17.67 -1.36 -1.75
CA HIS A 539 18.93 -1.96 -1.31
C HIS A 539 19.84 -2.09 -2.53
N THR A 540 21.02 -1.48 -2.45
CA THR A 540 21.90 -1.31 -3.62
C THR A 540 23.38 -1.49 -3.28
N PRO A 541 24.21 -2.02 -4.20
CA PRO A 541 25.67 -2.00 -4.06
C PRO A 541 26.17 -0.58 -3.79
N ALA A 542 27.10 -0.41 -2.85
CA ALA A 542 27.54 0.91 -2.40
C ALA A 542 28.08 1.79 -3.55
N ASN A 543 28.74 1.19 -4.54
CA ASN A 543 29.27 1.88 -5.72
C ASN A 543 28.20 2.37 -6.70
N GLN A 544 26.96 1.88 -6.62
CA GLN A 544 25.85 2.27 -7.49
C GLN A 544 24.85 3.21 -6.80
N ALA A 545 25.06 3.54 -5.53
CA ALA A 545 24.08 4.25 -4.69
C ALA A 545 23.70 5.64 -5.21
N ALA A 546 24.67 6.44 -5.65
CA ALA A 546 24.40 7.79 -6.18
C ALA A 546 23.53 7.74 -7.45
N GLN A 547 23.85 6.83 -8.37
CA GLN A 547 23.08 6.64 -9.60
C GLN A 547 21.67 6.11 -9.31
N VAL A 548 21.52 5.22 -8.32
CA VAL A 548 20.20 4.76 -7.86
C VAL A 548 19.37 5.91 -7.28
N ALA A 549 19.98 6.82 -6.52
CA ALA A 549 19.29 7.99 -5.99
C ALA A 549 18.76 8.91 -7.12
N GLU A 550 19.57 9.14 -8.15
CA GLU A 550 19.15 9.90 -9.34
C GLU A 550 17.97 9.24 -10.06
N VAL A 551 18.00 7.91 -10.20
CA VAL A 551 16.91 7.12 -10.80
C VAL A 551 15.62 7.27 -9.99
N VAL A 552 15.69 7.17 -8.67
CA VAL A 552 14.53 7.34 -7.77
C VAL A 552 13.92 8.74 -7.92
N GLN A 553 14.77 9.78 -7.97
CA GLN A 553 14.34 11.17 -8.18
C GLN A 553 13.71 11.38 -9.57
N ALA A 554 14.36 10.91 -10.62
CA ALA A 554 13.88 11.04 -12.00
C ALA A 554 12.56 10.30 -12.23
N ALA A 555 12.40 9.12 -11.60
CA ALA A 555 11.17 8.34 -11.66
C ALA A 555 9.96 9.10 -11.05
N ALA A 556 10.16 9.90 -9.99
CA ALA A 556 9.08 10.70 -9.41
C ALA A 556 8.58 11.77 -10.39
N ALA A 557 9.50 12.45 -11.08
CA ALA A 557 9.15 13.40 -12.13
C ALA A 557 8.46 12.71 -13.33
N ALA A 558 8.96 11.54 -13.75
CA ALA A 558 8.37 10.75 -14.81
C ALA A 558 6.93 10.31 -14.48
N ALA A 559 6.68 9.85 -13.25
CA ALA A 559 5.35 9.49 -12.77
C ALA A 559 4.40 10.70 -12.76
N GLY A 560 4.89 11.87 -12.31
CA GLY A 560 4.14 13.13 -12.36
C GLY A 560 3.72 13.49 -13.78
N ASN A 561 4.66 13.45 -14.74
CA ASN A 561 4.39 13.75 -16.14
C ASN A 561 3.48 12.72 -16.82
N LEU A 562 3.60 11.44 -16.44
CA LEU A 562 2.77 10.36 -16.98
C LEU A 562 1.30 10.51 -16.61
N LEU A 563 1.03 10.86 -15.34
CA LEU A 563 -0.34 11.06 -14.88
C LEU A 563 -0.88 12.45 -15.24
N PHE A 564 -0.07 13.49 -15.07
CA PHE A 564 -0.46 14.88 -15.21
C PHE A 564 0.39 15.57 -16.29
N PRO A 565 0.21 15.22 -17.58
CA PRO A 565 1.00 15.82 -18.65
C PRO A 565 0.81 17.35 -18.70
N GLY A 566 1.93 18.08 -18.69
CA GLY A 566 1.91 19.56 -18.61
C GLY A 566 1.59 20.10 -17.20
N GLY A 567 1.55 19.25 -16.18
CA GLY A 567 1.31 19.63 -14.80
C GLY A 567 2.41 20.53 -14.24
N ALA A 568 2.01 21.54 -13.45
CA ALA A 568 2.91 22.54 -12.88
C ALA A 568 3.43 22.17 -11.47
N VAL A 569 3.18 20.94 -11.02
CA VAL A 569 3.46 20.42 -9.68
C VAL A 569 4.71 19.55 -9.71
N ASP A 570 5.66 19.85 -8.83
CA ASP A 570 6.81 19.02 -8.53
C ASP A 570 6.47 17.97 -7.45
N PHE A 571 6.97 16.75 -7.61
CA PHE A 571 6.85 15.70 -6.60
C PHE A 571 8.19 15.53 -5.88
N ARG A 572 8.36 16.33 -4.83
CA ARG A 572 9.63 16.39 -4.09
C ARG A 572 9.82 15.15 -3.21
N LEU A 573 11.05 14.63 -3.23
CA LEU A 573 11.49 13.54 -2.37
C LEU A 573 12.40 14.07 -1.24
N ASP A 574 12.27 13.48 -0.06
CA ASP A 574 13.30 13.51 0.98
C ASP A 574 14.12 12.22 0.85
N LEU A 575 15.34 12.34 0.33
CA LEU A 575 16.17 11.19 -0.07
C LEU A 575 17.47 11.14 0.73
N HIS A 576 17.80 9.96 1.24
CA HIS A 576 19.01 9.70 2.02
C HIS A 576 19.68 8.40 1.59
N ILE A 577 21.02 8.40 1.56
CA ILE A 577 21.85 7.20 1.34
C ILE A 577 22.50 6.84 2.68
N THR A 578 22.30 5.61 3.15
CA THR A 578 22.83 5.18 4.44
C THR A 578 22.98 3.66 4.54
N ASP A 579 23.99 3.20 5.29
CA ASP A 579 24.16 1.78 5.61
C ASP A 579 23.13 1.28 6.61
N ARG A 580 22.62 2.17 7.47
CA ARG A 580 21.65 1.86 8.52
C ARG A 580 20.60 2.97 8.57
N ALA A 581 19.32 2.63 8.70
CA ALA A 581 18.25 3.64 8.72
C ALA A 581 18.17 4.40 10.07
N THR A 582 19.29 4.91 10.57
CA THR A 582 19.32 5.88 11.65
C THR A 582 18.93 7.25 11.09
N LYS A 583 17.93 7.90 11.66
CA LYS A 583 17.67 9.31 11.35
C LYS A 583 18.85 10.13 11.89
N GLN A 584 19.48 10.95 11.05
CA GLN A 584 20.38 12.01 11.50
C GLN A 584 19.61 13.06 12.31
#